data_AF-A0A7W7KFR1-F1
#
_entry.id   AF-A0A7W7KFR1-F1
#
_cell.length_a   1.000
_cell.length_b   1.000
_cell.length_c   1.000
_cell.angle_alpha   90.00
_cell.angle_beta   90.00
_cell.angle_gamma   90.00
#
_symmetry.space_group_name_H-M   'P 1'
#
loop_
_entity.id
_entity.type
_entity.pdbx_description
1 polymer ?
#
loop_
_entity_poly.entity_id
_entity_poly.type
_entity_poly.pdbx_seq_one_letter_code
_entity_poly.pdbx_strand_id
1 'polypeptide(L)' 'MQLPEWVKAKCRVIIGQSHKSMADKVSKVREEAYKHGYLYDHVQKDFVYVGEGPEPRFGPPAAAE' A
#
# COMPACT_ATOMS: atom_id res chain seq x y z
N MET A 1 -3.32 -12.10 6.77
CA MET A 1 -3.98 -11.33 7.85
C MET A 1 -4.70 -10.14 7.23
N GLN A 2 -6.04 -10.13 7.27
CA GLN A 2 -6.80 -9.01 6.70
C GLN A 2 -6.34 -7.66 7.27
N LEU A 3 -6.26 -6.65 6.40
CA LEU A 3 -5.95 -5.27 6.79
C LEU A 3 -6.80 -4.81 8.00
N PRO A 4 -6.23 -4.01 8.92
CA PRO A 4 -6.99 -3.37 9.98
C PRO A 4 -8.13 -2.54 9.42
N GLU A 5 -9.22 -2.38 10.18
CA GLU A 5 -10.39 -1.62 9.73
C GLU A 5 -10.06 -0.17 9.38
N TRP A 6 -9.13 0.45 10.12
CA TRP A 6 -8.69 1.82 9.84
C TRP A 6 -7.91 1.93 8.51
N VAL A 7 -7.10 0.93 8.15
CA VAL A 7 -6.40 0.87 6.84
C VAL A 7 -7.40 0.57 5.73
N LYS A 8 -8.34 -0.35 5.97
CA LYS A 8 -9.46 -0.63 5.04
C LYS A 8 -10.26 0.63 4.75
N ALA A 9 -10.51 1.49 5.74
CA ALA A 9 -11.18 2.76 5.54
C ALA A 9 -10.38 3.70 4.61
N LYS A 10 -9.05 3.78 4.74
CA LYS A 10 -8.18 4.54 3.83
C LYS A 10 -8.22 3.98 2.41
N CYS A 11 -8.07 2.66 2.25
CA CYS A 11 -8.18 2.00 0.95
C CYS A 11 -9.57 2.17 0.32
N ARG A 12 -10.65 2.24 1.10
CA ARG A 12 -12.01 2.52 0.61
C ARG A 12 -12.15 3.93 0.04
N VAL A 13 -11.48 4.92 0.62
CA VAL A 13 -11.45 6.28 0.06
C VAL A 13 -10.85 6.25 -1.35
N ILE A 14 -9.74 5.52 -1.54
CA ILE A 14 -9.14 5.32 -2.87
C ILE A 14 -10.14 4.62 -3.79
N ILE A 15 -10.76 3.53 -3.35
CA ILE A 15 -11.73 2.78 -4.17
C ILE A 15 -12.88 3.64 -4.70
N GLY A 16 -13.30 4.66 -3.95
CA GLY A 16 -14.34 5.60 -4.32
C GLY A 16 -13.90 6.71 -5.28
N GLN A 17 -12.60 6.84 -5.59
CA GLN A 17 -12.09 7.83 -6.54
C GLN A 17 -12.26 7.36 -7.99
N SER A 18 -12.29 8.32 -8.92
CA SER A 18 -12.24 8.02 -10.35
C SER A 18 -10.85 7.54 -10.74
N HIS A 19 -10.78 6.28 -11.17
CA HIS A 19 -9.56 5.65 -11.67
C HIS A 19 -9.61 5.43 -13.16
N LYS A 20 -8.45 5.51 -13.82
CA LYS A 20 -8.33 5.29 -15.27
C LYS A 20 -8.60 3.83 -15.66
N SER A 21 -8.36 2.88 -14.75
CA SER A 21 -8.52 1.45 -15.00
C SER A 21 -8.59 0.67 -13.69
N MET A 22 -9.10 -0.56 -13.74
CA MET A 22 -9.13 -1.45 -12.58
C MET A 22 -7.71 -1.75 -12.04
N ALA A 23 -6.71 -1.87 -12.92
CA ALA A 23 -5.32 -2.07 -12.52
C ALA A 23 -4.74 -0.87 -11.74
N ASP A 24 -5.05 0.36 -12.18
CA ASP A 24 -4.65 1.60 -11.48
C ASP A 24 -5.28 1.66 -10.09
N LYS A 25 -6.58 1.36 -9.98
CA LYS A 25 -7.29 1.27 -8.71
C LYS A 25 -6.63 0.28 -7.75
N VAL A 26 -6.31 -0.93 -8.22
CA VAL A 26 -5.64 -1.95 -7.40
C VAL A 26 -4.24 -1.51 -6.98
N SER A 27 -3.48 -0.88 -7.89
CA SER A 27 -2.16 -0.32 -7.58
C SER A 27 -2.26 0.73 -6.46
N LYS A 28 -3.17 1.70 -6.59
CA LYS A 28 -3.37 2.76 -5.60
C LYS A 28 -3.77 2.23 -4.23
N VAL A 29 -4.62 1.21 -4.18
CA VAL A 29 -5.01 0.54 -2.92
C VAL A 29 -3.81 -0.13 -2.27
N ARG A 30 -2.95 -0.79 -3.04
CA ARG A 30 -1.72 -1.43 -2.54
C ARG A 30 -0.70 -0.40 -2.07
N GLU A 31 -0.50 0.67 -2.82
CA GLU A 31 0.36 1.79 -2.44
C GLU A 31 -0.09 2.42 -1.11
N GLU A 32 -1.41 2.60 -0.92
CA GLU A 32 -1.94 3.17 0.33
C GLU A 32 -1.74 2.23 1.52
N ALA A 33 -1.97 0.92 1.33
CA ALA A 33 -1.68 -0.07 2.36
C ALA A 33 -0.18 -0.06 2.73
N TYR A 34 0.69 0.10 1.73
CA TYR A 34 2.14 0.14 1.92
C TYR A 34 2.63 1.34 2.73
N LYS A 35 2.03 2.53 2.54
CA LYS A 35 2.31 3.70 3.40
C LYS A 35 2.01 3.45 4.88
N HIS A 36 1.13 2.50 5.17
CA HIS A 36 0.75 2.11 6.52
C HIS A 36 1.48 0.85 7.01
N GLY A 37 2.49 0.38 6.26
CA GLY A 37 3.28 -0.77 6.66
C GLY A 37 2.76 -2.14 6.21
N TYR A 38 1.84 -2.16 5.25
CA TYR A 38 1.22 -3.40 4.76
C TYR A 38 1.61 -3.66 3.30
N LEU A 39 2.20 -4.82 3.05
CA LEU A 39 2.53 -5.27 1.70
C LEU A 39 1.56 -6.36 1.25
N TYR A 40 1.14 -6.33 -0.01
CA TYR A 40 0.26 -7.35 -0.57
C TYR A 40 1.09 -8.58 -0.98
N ASP A 41 0.91 -9.68 -0.28
CA ASP A 41 1.53 -10.96 -0.60
C ASP A 41 0.71 -11.68 -1.68
N HIS A 42 1.34 -11.90 -2.83
CA HIS A 42 0.69 -12.52 -3.99
C HIS A 42 0.51 -14.03 -3.85
N VAL A 43 1.27 -14.68 -2.97
CA VAL A 43 1.24 -16.13 -2.75
C VAL A 43 0.06 -16.50 -1.86
N GLN A 44 -0.11 -15.76 -0.77
CA GLN A 44 -1.20 -15.90 0.21
C GLN A 44 -2.46 -15.11 -0.20
N LYS A 45 -2.36 -14.25 -1.21
CA LYS A 45 -3.42 -13.33 -1.67
C LYS A 45 -3.95 -12.45 -0.53
N ASP A 46 -3.05 -11.98 0.33
CA ASP A 46 -3.41 -11.31 1.57
C ASP A 46 -2.41 -10.18 1.87
N PHE A 47 -2.77 -9.28 2.79
CA PHE A 47 -1.89 -8.21 3.23
C PHE A 47 -1.10 -8.67 4.44
N VAL A 48 0.20 -8.44 4.43
CA VAL A 48 1.10 -8.79 5.52
C VAL A 48 1.65 -7.49 6.10
N TYR A 49 1.57 -7.35 7.43
CA TYR A 49 2.21 -6.26 8.12
C TYR A 49 3.71 -6.49 8.12
N VAL A 50 4.47 -5.56 7.54
CA VAL A 50 5.93 -5.65 7.37
C VAL A 50 6.68 -4.62 8.23
N GLY A 51 5.99 -3.89 9.12
CA GLY A 51 6.56 -2.86 9.99
C GLY A 51 6.15 -1.44 9.59
N GLU A 52 6.76 -0.40 10.16
CA GLU A 52 6.60 0.97 9.64
C GLU A 52 7.05 1.00 8.18
N GLY A 53 6.17 1.46 7.29
CA GLY A 53 6.48 1.58 5.86
C GLY A 53 7.74 2.44 5.70
N PRO A 54 8.69 2.05 4.83
CA PRO A 54 9.91 2.81 4.69
C PRO A 54 9.59 4.26 4.31
N GLU A 55 10.43 5.20 4.78
CA GLU A 55 10.41 6.56 4.26
C GLU A 55 10.32 6.49 2.73
N PRO A 56 9.40 7.28 2.12
CA PRO A 56 9.18 7.23 0.69
C PRO A 56 10.52 7.43 -0.01
N ARG A 57 11.04 6.38 -0.65
CA ARG A 57 12.30 6.36 -1.42
C ARG A 57 12.19 7.16 -2.74
N PHE A 58 11.47 8.28 -2.70
CA PHE A 58 11.67 9.42 -3.60
C PHE A 58 12.63 10.41 -2.91
N GLY A 59 13.84 9.94 -2.64
CA GLY A 59 15.03 10.74 -2.37
C GLY A 59 16.16 10.14 -3.19
N PRO A 60 17.11 10.93 -3.72
CA PRO A 60 18.28 10.40 -4.43
C PRO A 60 18.97 9.34 -3.56
N PRO A 61 19.64 8.32 -4.16
CA PRO A 61 20.19 7.20 -3.40
C PRO A 61 21.05 7.74 -2.26
N ALA A 62 20.60 7.54 -1.02
CA ALA A 62 21.40 7.82 0.15
C ALA A 62 22.64 6.94 0.03
N ALA A 63 23.78 7.61 -0.19
CA ALA A 63 25.08 6.99 -0.23
C ALA A 63 25.24 6.14 1.03
N ALA A 64 25.56 4.86 0.84
CA ALA A 64 26.06 4.03 1.91
C ALA A 64 27.38 4.63 2.38
N GLU A 65 27.44 5.04 3.64
CA GLU A 65 28.70 5.28 4.37
C GLU A 65 29.33 3.94 4.77
#